data_AF-A0A2T2UD43-F1
#
_entry.id   AF-A0A2T2UD43-F1
#
_cell.length_a   1.000
_cell.length_b   1.000
_cell.length_c   1.000
_cell.angle_alpha   90.00
_cell.angle_beta   90.00
_cell.angle_gamma   90.00
#
_symmetry.space_group_name_H-M   'P 1'
#
loop_
_entity.id
_entity.type
_entity.pdbx_description
1 polymer ?
#
loop_
_entity_poly.entity_id
_entity_poly.type
_entity_poly.pdbx_seq_one_letter_code
_entity_poly.pdbx_strand_id
1 'polypeptide(L)'
;MIFYLARTYLVNTLVFAVLFEVVPVLLGTPPTALLVPALFWGSAAAAGYTYWRFRKKNVWPLFDNLRLPPFALLGGLFLSVQPVTLALAFYL
;
A
#
# COMPACT_ATOMS: atom_id res chain seq x y z
N MET A 1 5.37 -6.79 -16.25
CA MET A 1 4.39 -7.46 -15.35
C MET A 1 4.56 -6.99 -13.90
N ILE A 2 5.74 -7.13 -13.30
CA ILE A 2 6.03 -6.62 -11.95
C ILE A 2 5.80 -5.10 -11.83
N PHE A 3 6.22 -4.32 -12.85
CA PHE A 3 5.96 -2.88 -12.88
C PHE A 3 4.46 -2.53 -12.79
N TYR A 4 3.60 -3.33 -13.43
CA TYR A 4 2.15 -3.13 -13.36
C TYR A 4 1.60 -3.43 -11.95
N LEU A 5 2.09 -4.49 -11.30
CA LEU A 5 1.76 -4.80 -9.91
C LEU A 5 2.22 -3.66 -8.98
N ALA A 6 3.48 -3.24 -9.09
CA ALA A 6 4.06 -2.18 -8.27
C ALA A 6 3.30 -0.85 -8.45
N ARG A 7 3.03 -0.45 -9.70
CA ARG A 7 2.23 0.76 -10.00
C ARG A 7 0.84 0.66 -9.40
N THR A 8 0.15 -0.47 -9.58
CA THR A 8 -1.22 -0.64 -9.05
C THR A 8 -1.21 -0.60 -7.52
N TYR A 9 -0.23 -1.25 -6.90
CA TYR A 9 -0.03 -1.24 -5.46
C TYR A 9 0.21 0.18 -4.94
N LEU A 10 1.16 0.93 -5.51
CA LEU A 10 1.48 2.28 -5.10
C LEU A 10 0.29 3.23 -5.22
N VAL A 11 -0.47 3.15 -6.32
CA VAL A 11 -1.69 3.95 -6.50
C VAL A 11 -2.71 3.62 -5.41
N ASN A 12 -2.93 2.34 -5.11
CA ASN A 12 -3.84 1.94 -4.04
C ASN A 12 -3.32 2.43 -2.67
N THR A 13 -2.01 2.35 -2.40
CA THR A 13 -1.39 2.83 -1.15
C THR A 13 -1.65 4.30 -0.94
N LEU A 14 -1.45 5.14 -1.95
CA LEU A 14 -1.71 6.57 -1.86
C LEU A 14 -3.20 6.87 -1.67
N VAL A 15 -4.08 6.17 -2.40
CA VAL A 15 -5.53 6.33 -2.24
C VAL A 15 -5.97 5.96 -0.83
N PHE A 16 -5.52 4.82 -0.30
CA PHE A 16 -5.89 4.41 1.05
C PHE A 16 -5.27 5.30 2.11
N ALA A 17 -4.03 5.77 1.94
CA ALA A 17 -3.41 6.73 2.87
C ALA A 17 -4.26 8.01 2.98
N VAL A 18 -4.64 8.61 1.85
CA VAL A 18 -5.53 9.77 1.84
C VAL A 18 -6.85 9.46 2.53
N LEU A 19 -7.48 8.31 2.22
CA LEU A 19 -8.75 7.91 2.85
C LEU A 19 -8.63 7.75 4.38
N PHE A 20 -7.50 7.25 4.88
CA PHE A 20 -7.25 7.15 6.32
C PHE A 20 -7.07 8.51 6.99
N GLU A 21 -6.61 9.53 6.26
CA GLU A 21 -6.45 10.89 6.78
C GLU A 21 -7.77 11.67 6.81
N VAL A 22 -8.72 11.37 5.92
CA VAL A 22 -9.97 12.17 5.79
C VAL A 22 -10.70 12.30 7.13
N VAL A 23 -10.97 11.19 7.83
CA VAL A 23 -11.77 11.23 9.06
C VAL A 23 -11.04 11.98 10.19
N PRO A 24 -9.78 11.67 10.54
CA PRO A 24 -9.11 12.37 11.62
C PRO A 24 -8.83 13.86 11.31
N VAL A 25 -8.59 14.22 10.05
CA VAL A 25 -8.44 15.63 9.64
C VAL A 25 -9.74 16.40 9.84
N LEU A 26 -10.88 15.81 9.47
CA LEU A 26 -12.20 16.43 9.72
C LEU A 26 -12.50 16.56 11.23
N LEU A 27 -11.87 15.74 12.08
CA LEU A 27 -11.94 15.83 13.53
C LEU A 27 -10.88 16.77 14.15
N GLY A 28 -10.12 17.50 13.32
CA GLY A 28 -9.16 18.51 13.78
C GLY A 28 -7.73 18.00 14.00
N THR A 29 -7.42 16.76 13.60
CA THR A 29 -6.04 16.24 13.68
C THR A 29 -5.20 16.83 12.54
N PRO A 30 -3.99 17.38 12.81
CA PRO A 30 -3.17 17.92 11.75
C PRO A 30 -2.69 16.82 10.79
N PRO A 31 -2.68 17.07 9.46
CA PRO A 31 -2.27 16.08 8.46
C PRO A 31 -0.86 15.52 8.70
N THR A 32 0.07 16.36 9.19
CA THR A 32 1.45 15.95 9.50
C THR A 32 1.52 14.86 10.55
N ALA A 33 0.63 14.88 11.55
CA ALA A 33 0.58 13.83 12.58
C ALA A 33 0.03 12.50 12.05
N LEU A 34 -0.62 12.52 10.89
CA LEU A 34 -1.28 11.35 10.30
C LEU A 34 -0.45 10.72 9.17
N LEU A 35 0.52 11.43 8.61
CA LEU A 35 1.26 10.97 7.41
C LEU A 35 1.91 9.59 7.61
N VAL A 36 2.59 9.36 8.73
CA VAL A 36 3.23 8.07 9.04
C VAL A 36 2.21 6.95 9.22
N PRO A 37 1.20 7.07 10.12
CA PRO A 37 0.20 6.01 10.27
C PRO A 37 -0.65 5.82 9.01
N ALA A 38 -0.97 6.87 8.27
CA ALA A 38 -1.74 6.80 7.03
C ALA A 38 -0.97 6.06 5.93
N LEU A 39 0.32 6.33 5.75
CA LEU A 39 1.15 5.59 4.80
C LEU A 39 1.30 4.11 5.20
N PHE A 40 1.51 3.83 6.50
CA PHE A 40 1.59 2.47 7.00
C PHE A 40 0.28 1.69 6.77
N TRP A 41 -0.83 2.18 7.31
CA TRP A 41 -2.13 1.52 7.19
C TRP A 41 -2.66 1.53 5.76
N GLY A 42 -2.41 2.59 5.01
CA GLY A 42 -2.71 2.70 3.59
C GLY A 42 -2.00 1.62 2.77
N SER A 43 -0.72 1.37 3.05
CA SER A 43 0.06 0.33 2.38
C SER A 43 -0.40 -1.09 2.72
N ALA A 44 -0.85 -1.32 3.97
CA ALA A 44 -1.42 -2.59 4.40
C ALA A 44 -2.79 -2.84 3.74
N ALA A 45 -3.68 -1.85 3.73
CA ALA A 45 -4.98 -1.91 3.06
C ALA A 45 -4.81 -2.11 1.54
N ALA A 46 -3.84 -1.44 0.93
CA ALA A 46 -3.51 -1.61 -0.47
C ALA A 46 -3.07 -3.03 -0.82
N ALA A 47 -2.32 -3.71 0.06
CA ALA A 47 -1.95 -5.11 -0.16
C ALA A 47 -3.19 -6.00 -0.22
N GLY A 48 -4.08 -5.88 0.78
CA GLY A 48 -5.33 -6.65 0.83
C GLY A 48 -6.26 -6.37 -0.37
N TYR A 49 -6.43 -5.09 -0.71
CA TYR A 49 -7.27 -4.70 -1.84
C TYR A 49 -6.69 -5.15 -3.19
N THR A 50 -5.37 -4.99 -3.39
CA THR A 50 -4.70 -5.45 -4.61
C THR A 50 -4.85 -6.96 -4.76
N TYR A 51 -4.70 -7.71 -3.66
CA TYR A 51 -4.95 -9.15 -3.62
C TYR A 51 -6.36 -9.53 -4.06
N TRP A 52 -7.36 -8.91 -3.42
CA TRP A 52 -8.75 -9.15 -3.74
C TRP A 52 -9.08 -8.80 -5.20
N ARG A 53 -8.63 -7.63 -5.69
CA ARG A 53 -8.86 -7.16 -7.05
C ARG A 53 -8.22 -8.08 -8.09
N PHE A 54 -7.00 -8.54 -7.87
CA PHE A 54 -6.29 -9.42 -8.80
C PHE A 54 -6.89 -10.82 -8.82
N ARG A 55 -7.38 -11.30 -7.67
CA ARG A 55 -8.16 -12.54 -7.58
C ARG A 55 -9.47 -12.43 -8.37
N LYS A 56 -10.23 -11.35 -8.16
CA LYS A 56 -11.51 -11.11 -8.86
C LYS A 56 -11.34 -11.00 -10.38
N LYS A 57 -10.21 -10.45 -10.84
CA LYS A 57 -9.91 -10.27 -12.27
C LYS A 57 -9.07 -11.40 -12.89
N ASN A 58 -8.80 -12.49 -12.17
CA ASN A 58 -7.93 -13.60 -12.60
C ASN A 58 -6.58 -13.12 -13.16
N VAL A 59 -5.95 -12.15 -12.50
CA VAL A 59 -4.66 -11.57 -12.92
C VAL A 59 -3.49 -12.34 -12.29
N TRP A 60 -3.71 -13.04 -11.16
CA TRP A 60 -2.67 -13.80 -10.47
C TRP A 60 -1.92 -14.82 -11.34
N PRO A 61 -2.55 -15.55 -12.27
CA PRO A 61 -1.85 -16.48 -13.16
C PRO A 61 -0.74 -15.83 -14.00
N LEU A 62 -0.83 -14.51 -14.25
CA LEU A 62 0.21 -13.75 -14.95
C LEU A 62 1.52 -13.68 -14.14
N PHE A 63 1.46 -13.90 -12.82
CA PHE A 63 2.60 -13.84 -11.92
C PHE A 63 3.11 -15.23 -11.51
N ASP A 64 2.47 -16.32 -11.95
CA ASP A 64 2.89 -17.69 -11.61
C ASP A 64 4.32 -18.01 -12.11
N ASN A 65 4.74 -17.37 -13.21
CA ASN A 65 6.10 -17.46 -13.74
C ASN A 65 7.18 -17.00 -12.74
N LEU A 66 6.83 -16.19 -11.74
CA LEU A 66 7.76 -15.72 -10.71
C LEU A 66 8.00 -16.78 -9.62
N ARG A 67 7.26 -17.89 -9.61
CA ARG A 67 7.34 -18.97 -8.59
C ARG A 67 7.24 -18.47 -7.14
N LEU A 68 6.67 -17.29 -6.95
CA LEU A 68 6.49 -16.67 -5.65
C LEU A 68 5.00 -16.59 -5.34
N PRO A 69 4.58 -16.91 -4.10
CA PRO A 69 3.20 -16.76 -3.73
C PRO A 69 2.78 -15.28 -3.77
N PRO A 70 1.52 -14.96 -4.10
CA PRO A 70 0.98 -13.60 -4.12
C PRO A 70 1.30 -12.77 -2.86
N PHE A 71 1.26 -13.42 -1.70
CA PHE A 71 1.56 -12.81 -0.42
C PHE A 71 3.03 -12.38 -0.28
N ALA A 72 3.98 -13.13 -0.87
CA ALA A 72 5.39 -12.74 -0.86
C ALA A 72 5.62 -11.51 -1.76
N LEU A 73 4.95 -11.44 -2.91
CA LEU A 73 5.03 -10.29 -3.80
C LEU A 73 4.47 -9.02 -3.16
N LEU A 74 3.27 -9.13 -2.55
CA LEU A 74 2.64 -8.00 -1.85
C LEU A 74 3.39 -7.62 -0.57
N GLY A 75 3.91 -8.61 0.16
CA GLY A 75 4.76 -8.39 1.33
C GLY A 75 6.05 -7.66 0.96
N GLY A 76 6.70 -8.05 -0.14
CA GLY A 76 7.86 -7.34 -0.67
C GLY A 76 7.54 -5.88 -1.05
N LEU A 77 6.38 -5.64 -1.67
CA LEU A 77 5.93 -4.29 -1.99
C LEU A 77 5.62 -3.47 -0.74
N PHE A 78 4.97 -4.07 0.26
CA PHE A 78 4.75 -3.43 1.55
C PHE A 78 6.05 -3.05 2.22
N LEU A 79 7.00 -3.98 2.28
CA LEU A 79 8.34 -3.75 2.82
C LEU A 79 9.11 -2.68 2.05
N SER A 80 8.92 -2.56 0.72
CA SER A 80 9.56 -1.49 -0.06
C SER A 80 9.05 -0.09 0.25
N VAL A 81 7.84 0.05 0.79
CA VAL A 81 7.28 1.34 1.21
C VAL A 81 7.74 1.73 2.61
N GLN A 82 8.07 0.75 3.47
CA GLN A 82 8.43 1.03 4.87
C GLN A 82 9.66 1.92 5.07
N PRO A 83 10.74 1.86 4.26
CA PRO A 83 11.84 2.81 4.37
C PRO A 83 11.41 4.27 4.20
N VAL A 84 10.43 4.53 3.32
CA VAL A 84 9.89 5.88 3.13
C VAL A 84 9.07 6.29 4.35
N THR A 85 8.20 5.40 4.84
CA THR A 85 7.42 5.62 6.07
C THR A 85 8.33 5.89 7.27
N LEU A 86 9.43 5.14 7.38
CA LEU A 86 10.41 5.27 8.45
C LEU A 86 11.21 6.58 8.33
N ALA A 87 11.67 6.93 7.12
CA ALA A 87 12.35 8.20 6.88
C ALA A 87 11.46 9.40 7.25
N LEU A 88 10.16 9.33 6.90
CA LEU A 88 9.19 10.33 7.30
C LEU A 88 9.01 10.39 8.83
N ALA A 89 8.98 9.24 9.50
CA ALA A 89 8.86 9.19 10.96
C ALA A 89 10.05 9.79 11.71
N PHE A 90 11.24 9.77 11.11
CA PHE A 90 12.42 10.45 11.67
C PHE A 90 12.48 11.94 11.34
N TYR A 91 11.78 12.38 10.29
CA TYR A 91 11.81 13.76 9.82
C TYR A 91 10.75 14.65 10.49
N LEU A 92 9.57 14.10 10.78
CA LEU A 92 8.43 14.77 11.40
C LEU A 92 8.54 14.78 12.93
#